data_AF-A0A316S6K1-F1
#
_entry.id   AF-A0A316S6K1-F1
#
_cell.length_a   1.000
_cell.length_b   1.000
_cell.length_c   1.000
_cell.angle_alpha   90.00
_cell.angle_beta   90.00
_cell.angle_gamma   90.00
#
_symmetry.space_group_name_H-M   'P 1'
#
loop_
_entity.id
_entity.type
_entity.pdbx_description
1 polymer ?
#
loop_
_entity_poly.entity_id
_entity_poly.type
_entity_poly.pdbx_seq_one_letter_code
_entity_poly.pdbx_strand_id
1 'polypeptide(L)'
;MREMGETMQTEQIPLDEAILKEITGEGTVEYYLYMPRSRTGVRTWELKIRNQDGSRKIVVVRDYGFNISREVIKVKPFKSRAERNAEINRLYHEENLSQIFLANFFNISQPSVSLIVNGKE
;
A
#
# COMPACT_ATOMS: atom_id res chain seq x y z
N MET A 1 -27.17 3.87 24.16
CA MET A 1 -26.47 2.61 23.85
C MET A 1 -25.59 2.85 22.64
N ARG A 2 -24.30 2.50 22.73
CA ARG A 2 -23.34 2.56 21.61
C ARG A 2 -23.55 1.32 20.75
N GLU A 3 -23.84 1.49 19.46
CA GLU A 3 -23.52 0.44 18.50
C GLU A 3 -22.09 0.68 18.02
N MET A 4 -21.23 -0.26 18.38
CA MET A 4 -19.82 -0.30 18.05
C MET A 4 -19.71 -0.52 16.55
N GLY A 5 -18.91 0.31 15.87
CA GLY A 5 -18.60 0.13 14.47
C GLY A 5 -18.04 -1.26 14.23
N GLU A 6 -18.78 -2.06 13.47
CA GLU A 6 -18.30 -3.31 12.91
C GLU A 6 -16.98 -3.02 12.19
N THR A 7 -15.91 -3.60 12.71
CA THR A 7 -14.64 -3.63 12.01
C THR A 7 -14.88 -4.53 10.80
N MET A 8 -15.10 -3.94 9.62
CA MET A 8 -15.20 -4.68 8.37
C MET A 8 -13.93 -5.52 8.20
N GLN A 9 -13.98 -6.78 8.56
CA GLN A 9 -13.01 -7.76 8.11
C GLN A 9 -13.29 -7.93 6.61
N THR A 10 -12.53 -7.20 5.79
CA THR A 10 -12.49 -7.44 4.36
C THR A 10 -12.06 -8.88 4.16
N GLU A 11 -12.94 -9.68 3.56
CA GLU A 11 -12.63 -11.03 3.07
C GLU A 11 -11.35 -10.92 2.22
N GLN A 12 -10.23 -11.38 2.76
CA GLN A 12 -8.95 -11.33 2.08
C GLN A 12 -9.01 -12.41 1.00
N ILE A 13 -9.28 -12.01 -0.24
CA ILE A 13 -9.03 -12.91 -1.36
C ILE A 13 -7.51 -13.02 -1.49
N PRO A 14 -6.92 -14.20 -1.22
CA PRO A 14 -5.49 -14.38 -1.34
C PRO A 14 -5.09 -14.12 -2.79
N LEU A 15 -4.04 -13.32 -2.98
CA LEU A 15 -3.40 -13.23 -4.28
C LEU A 15 -2.84 -14.61 -4.62
N ASP A 16 -2.93 -15.01 -5.88
CA ASP A 16 -2.38 -16.28 -6.36
C ASP A 16 -0.92 -16.48 -5.89
N GLU A 17 -0.63 -17.66 -5.33
CA GLU A 17 0.68 -17.94 -4.72
C GLU A 17 1.83 -17.90 -5.73
N ALA A 18 1.59 -18.25 -7.00
CA ALA A 18 2.61 -18.17 -8.03
C ALA A 18 2.93 -16.71 -8.35
N ILE A 19 1.91 -15.85 -8.44
CA ILE A 19 2.10 -14.39 -8.60
C ILE A 19 2.85 -13.81 -7.39
N LEU A 20 2.49 -14.22 -6.17
CA LEU A 20 3.18 -13.77 -4.97
C LEU A 20 4.66 -14.17 -4.98
N LYS A 21 4.98 -15.42 -5.35
CA LYS A 21 6.37 -15.90 -5.45
C LYS A 21 7.15 -15.13 -6.50
N GLU A 22 6.57 -14.89 -7.67
CA GLU A 22 7.20 -14.13 -8.76
C GLU A 22 7.55 -12.70 -8.32
N ILE A 23 6.60 -12.01 -7.68
CA ILE A 23 6.76 -10.62 -7.22
C ILE A 23 7.76 -10.51 -6.06
N THR A 24 7.68 -11.46 -5.14
CA THR A 24 8.51 -11.47 -3.94
C THR A 24 9.94 -11.83 -4.28
N GLY A 25 10.16 -12.72 -5.25
CA GLY A 25 11.46 -13.33 -5.51
C GLY A 25 11.98 -13.96 -4.23
N GLU A 26 13.20 -13.60 -3.85
CA GLU A 26 13.82 -14.05 -2.58
C GLU A 26 13.52 -13.13 -1.38
N GLY A 27 12.63 -12.14 -1.55
CA GLY A 27 12.21 -11.24 -0.48
C GLY A 27 11.18 -11.86 0.48
N THR A 28 10.62 -11.03 1.34
CA THR A 28 9.51 -11.43 2.25
C THR A 28 8.41 -10.37 2.21
N VAL A 29 7.16 -10.80 2.07
CA VAL A 29 6.00 -9.92 2.22
C VAL A 29 5.83 -9.59 3.70
N GLU A 30 6.09 -8.34 4.09
CA GLU A 30 5.90 -7.86 5.48
C GLU A 30 4.43 -7.47 5.73
N TYR A 31 3.73 -7.00 4.70
CA TYR A 31 2.34 -6.58 4.76
C TYR A 31 1.73 -6.58 3.36
N TYR A 32 0.44 -6.88 3.26
CA TYR A 32 -0.33 -6.60 2.06
C TYR A 32 -1.73 -6.10 2.42
N LEU A 33 -2.27 -5.24 1.57
CA LEU A 33 -3.63 -4.75 1.67
C LEU A 33 -4.40 -5.14 0.41
N TYR A 34 -5.49 -5.88 0.58
CA TYR A 34 -6.44 -6.18 -0.49
C TYR A 34 -7.56 -5.14 -0.49
N MET A 35 -7.81 -4.56 -1.65
CA MET A 35 -8.91 -3.63 -1.90
C MET A 35 -9.78 -4.16 -3.04
N PRO A 36 -11.00 -4.66 -2.74
CA PRO A 36 -11.92 -5.13 -3.78
C PRO A 36 -12.39 -3.98 -4.70
N ARG A 37 -12.36 -2.74 -4.20
CA ARG A 37 -12.63 -1.50 -4.95
C ARG A 37 -11.61 -0.44 -4.54
N SER A 38 -10.55 -0.28 -5.32
CA SER A 38 -9.59 0.81 -5.12
C SER A 38 -10.19 2.17 -5.52
N ARG A 39 -9.40 3.25 -5.44
CA ARG A 39 -9.81 4.58 -5.92
C ARG A 39 -10.22 4.59 -7.39
N THR A 40 -9.73 3.66 -8.20
CA THR A 40 -10.08 3.53 -9.62
C THR A 40 -11.22 2.53 -9.87
N GLY A 41 -11.79 1.95 -8.81
CA GLY A 41 -12.79 0.88 -8.90
C GLY A 41 -12.22 -0.50 -9.24
N VAL A 42 -10.90 -0.61 -9.41
CA VAL A 42 -10.20 -1.84 -9.80
C VAL A 42 -9.79 -2.64 -8.58
N ARG A 43 -9.90 -3.97 -8.66
CA ARG A 43 -9.42 -4.87 -7.62
C ARG A 43 -7.89 -4.75 -7.51
N THR A 44 -7.40 -4.40 -6.32
CA THR A 44 -6.00 -3.99 -6.13
C THR A 44 -5.41 -4.64 -4.88
N TRP A 45 -4.16 -5.08 -4.98
CA TRP A 45 -3.33 -5.44 -3.84
C TRP A 45 -2.15 -4.47 -3.75
N GLU A 46 -1.88 -3.96 -2.56
CA GLU A 46 -0.70 -3.15 -2.25
C GLU A 46 0.20 -3.96 -1.31
N LEU A 47 1.43 -4.23 -1.72
CA LEU A 47 2.37 -5.11 -1.00
C LEU A 47 3.59 -4.33 -0.53
N LYS A 48 3.96 -4.57 0.72
CA LYS A 48 5.22 -4.13 1.34
C LYS A 48 6.15 -5.33 1.39
N ILE A 49 7.22 -5.30 0.59
CA ILE A 49 8.16 -6.41 0.47
C ILE A 49 9.52 -5.97 0.96
N ARG A 50 10.08 -6.72 1.91
CA ARG A 50 11.47 -6.56 2.35
C ARG A 50 12.37 -7.43 1.46
N ASN A 51 13.33 -6.79 0.80
CA ASN A 51 14.39 -7.46 0.05
C ASN A 51 15.45 -8.01 1.03
N GLN A 52 16.32 -8.89 0.56
CA GLN A 52 17.38 -9.49 1.38
C GLN A 52 18.38 -8.48 1.94
N ASP A 53 18.62 -7.37 1.23
CA ASP A 53 19.47 -6.27 1.67
C ASP A 53 18.82 -5.39 2.76
N GLY A 54 17.61 -5.73 3.21
CA GLY A 54 16.84 -5.00 4.21
C GLY A 54 16.08 -3.79 3.66
N SER A 55 16.27 -3.44 2.38
CA SER A 55 15.47 -2.42 1.70
C SER A 55 14.03 -2.89 1.53
N ARG A 56 13.11 -1.92 1.36
CA ARG A 56 11.69 -2.20 1.17
C ARG A 56 11.23 -1.66 -0.18
N LYS A 57 10.50 -2.48 -0.92
CA LYS A 57 9.82 -2.08 -2.16
C LYS A 57 8.31 -2.15 -1.97
N ILE A 58 7.61 -1.31 -2.70
CA ILE A 58 6.15 -1.36 -2.82
C ILE A 58 5.84 -2.06 -4.14
N VAL A 59 4.93 -3.02 -4.11
CA VAL A 59 4.39 -3.61 -5.34
C VAL A 59 2.88 -3.46 -5.34
N VAL A 60 2.34 -2.98 -6.46
CA VAL A 60 0.90 -2.89 -6.68
C VAL A 60 0.51 -3.92 -7.73
N VAL A 61 -0.48 -4.73 -7.40
CA VAL A 61 -1.08 -5.69 -8.33
C VAL A 61 -2.50 -5.24 -8.59
N ARG A 62 -2.87 -5.09 -9.86
CA ARG A 62 -4.23 -4.70 -10.25
C ARG A 62 -4.82 -5.73 -11.19
N ASP A 63 -5.99 -6.23 -10.82
CA ASP A 63 -6.79 -7.15 -11.62
C ASP A 63 -7.85 -6.34 -12.37
N TYR A 64 -7.61 -6.11 -13.65
CA TYR A 64 -8.51 -5.38 -14.54
C TYR A 64 -9.59 -6.29 -15.18
N GLY A 65 -9.67 -7.57 -14.80
CA GLY A 65 -10.57 -8.56 -15.38
C GLY A 65 -10.10 -9.16 -16.71
N PHE A 66 -9.42 -8.38 -17.55
CA PHE A 66 -8.79 -8.85 -18.79
C PHE A 66 -7.27 -9.09 -18.66
N ASN A 67 -6.66 -8.55 -17.60
CA ASN A 67 -5.23 -8.65 -17.33
C ASN A 67 -4.94 -8.41 -15.84
N ILE A 68 -3.90 -9.07 -15.33
CA ILE A 68 -3.30 -8.80 -14.03
C ILE A 68 -2.00 -8.01 -14.25
N SER A 69 -2.03 -6.73 -13.93
CA SER A 69 -0.84 -5.87 -13.96
C SER A 69 -0.06 -5.94 -12.65
N ARG A 70 1.26 -5.77 -12.73
CA ARG A 70 2.16 -5.70 -11.58
C ARG A 70 3.10 -4.53 -11.77
N GLU A 71 3.22 -3.69 -10.75
CA GLU A 71 4.01 -2.47 -10.80
C GLU A 71 4.84 -2.34 -9.53
N VAL A 72 6.16 -2.15 -9.70
CA VAL A 72 7.06 -1.87 -8.58
C VAL A 72 7.19 -0.36 -8.44
N ILE A 73 6.66 0.19 -7.34
CA ILE A 73 6.76 1.61 -7.04
C ILE A 73 8.05 1.84 -6.25
N LYS A 74 8.93 2.68 -6.81
CA LYS A 74 10.16 3.11 -6.14
C LYS A 74 9.84 4.20 -5.14
N VAL A 75 10.27 4.00 -3.89
CA VAL A 75 10.18 5.01 -2.84
C VAL A 75 11.40 5.93 -2.94
N LYS A 76 11.16 7.23 -2.96
CA LYS A 76 12.25 8.21 -2.93
C LYS A 76 12.84 8.28 -1.52
N PRO A 77 14.17 8.20 -1.36
CA PRO A 77 14.80 8.31 -0.05
C PRO A 77 14.59 9.71 0.53
N PHE A 78 14.45 9.77 1.86
CA PHE A 78 14.26 11.02 2.61
C PHE A 78 15.11 11.01 3.88
N LYS A 79 15.49 12.20 4.34
CA LYS A 79 16.28 12.45 5.56
C LYS A 79 15.52 13.30 6.58
N SER A 80 14.48 14.01 6.14
CA SER A 80 13.67 14.88 7.01
C SER A 80 12.19 14.47 7.04
N ARG A 81 11.46 14.95 8.06
CA ARG A 81 10.01 14.78 8.14
C ARG A 81 9.29 15.43 6.95
N ALA A 82 9.77 16.59 6.49
CA ALA A 82 9.20 17.29 5.34
C ALA A 82 9.34 16.47 4.04
N GLU A 83 10.53 15.90 3.80
CA GLU A 83 10.77 15.03 2.65
C GLU A 83 9.93 13.74 2.72
N ARG A 84 9.82 13.13 3.91
CA ARG A 84 8.93 11.97 4.12
C ARG A 84 7.48 12.32 3.79
N ASN A 85 6.99 13.47 4.28
CA ASN A 85 5.62 13.92 4.05
C ASN A 85 5.38 14.22 2.56
N ALA A 86 6.35 14.80 1.86
CA ALA A 86 6.29 14.99 0.41
C ALA A 86 6.24 13.65 -0.35
N GLU A 87 7.00 12.64 0.07
CA GLU A 87 6.94 11.32 -0.54
C GLU A 87 5.62 10.60 -0.26
N ILE A 88 5.06 10.70 0.96
CA ILE A 88 3.72 10.18 1.27
C ILE A 88 2.66 10.84 0.38
N ASN A 89 2.75 12.16 0.19
CA ASN A 89 1.83 12.92 -0.64
C ASN A 89 1.92 12.48 -2.13
N ARG A 90 3.14 12.33 -2.65
CA ARG A 90 3.42 11.81 -4.00
C ARG A 90 2.84 10.41 -4.19
N LEU A 91 3.16 9.49 -3.29
CA LEU A 91 2.69 8.10 -3.32
C LEU A 91 1.15 8.01 -3.27
N TYR A 92 0.49 8.92 -2.55
CA TYR A 92 -0.96 8.96 -2.49
C TYR A 92 -1.62 9.54 -3.75
N HIS A 93 -1.13 10.67 -4.26
CA HIS A 93 -1.79 11.39 -5.37
C HIS A 93 -1.35 10.92 -6.75
N GLU A 94 -0.07 10.61 -6.93
CA GLU A 94 0.49 10.19 -8.22
C GLU A 94 0.37 8.67 -8.40
N GLU A 95 0.77 7.89 -7.39
CA GLU A 95 0.80 6.42 -7.48
C GLU A 95 -0.52 5.76 -7.04
N ASN A 96 -1.48 6.57 -6.55
CA ASN A 96 -2.80 6.15 -6.10
C ASN A 96 -2.78 5.11 -4.95
N LEU A 97 -1.75 5.14 -4.09
CA LEU A 97 -1.69 4.26 -2.93
C LEU A 97 -2.72 4.64 -1.86
N SER A 98 -3.23 3.65 -1.14
CA SER A 98 -4.19 3.86 -0.07
C SER A 98 -3.54 4.47 1.18
N GLN A 99 -4.30 5.29 1.93
CA GLN A 99 -3.80 5.86 3.18
C GLN A 99 -3.51 4.79 4.25
N ILE A 100 -4.26 3.69 4.24
CA ILE A 100 -4.09 2.56 5.17
C ILE A 100 -2.74 1.87 4.93
N PHE A 101 -2.43 1.59 3.66
CA PHE A 101 -1.15 0.99 3.31
C PHE A 101 0.01 1.94 3.60
N LEU A 102 -0.11 3.23 3.27
CA LEU A 102 0.92 4.22 3.58
C LEU A 102 1.18 4.33 5.08
N ALA A 103 0.14 4.26 5.91
CA ALA A 103 0.28 4.24 7.37
C ALA A 103 1.14 3.06 7.84
N ASN A 104 0.84 1.85 7.35
CA ASN A 104 1.64 0.66 7.63
C ASN A 104 3.07 0.75 7.06
N PHE A 105 3.23 1.27 5.85
CA PHE A 105 4.54 1.34 5.18
C PHE A 105 5.50 2.26 5.95
N PHE A 106 5.02 3.45 6.35
CA PHE A 106 5.81 4.45 7.05
C PHE A 106 5.79 4.32 8.58
N ASN A 107 5.12 3.30 9.12
CA ASN A 107 4.93 3.06 10.56
C ASN A 107 4.37 4.30 11.29
N ILE A 108 3.34 4.93 10.72
CA ILE A 108 2.61 6.06 11.32
C ILE A 108 1.11 5.76 11.35
N SER A 109 0.34 6.58 12.05
CA SER A 109 -1.12 6.40 12.09
C SER A 109 -1.77 6.79 10.76
N GLN A 110 -2.86 6.13 10.38
CA GLN A 110 -3.66 6.54 9.22
C GLN A 110 -4.20 7.98 9.34
N PRO A 111 -4.63 8.47 10.53
CA PRO A 111 -4.94 9.88 10.72
C PRO A 111 -3.78 10.83 10.38
N SER A 112 -2.53 10.47 10.72
CA SER A 112 -1.36 11.26 10.32
C SER A 112 -1.21 11.31 8.79
N VAL A 113 -1.36 10.17 8.10
CA VAL A 113 -1.35 10.14 6.62
C VAL A 113 -2.45 11.04 6.06
N SER A 114 -3.66 11.00 6.64
CA SER A 114 -4.78 11.84 6.21
C SER A 114 -4.46 13.34 6.34
N LEU A 115 -3.80 13.77 7.42
CA LEU A 115 -3.39 15.18 7.58
C LEU A 115 -2.38 15.58 6.49
N ILE A 116 -1.38 14.74 6.23
CA ILE A 116 -0.33 14.97 5.22
C ILE A 116 -0.93 15.14 3.82
N VAL A 117 -1.79 14.19 3.38
CA VAL A 117 -2.31 14.20 2.00
C VAL A 117 -3.34 15.29 1.75
N ASN A 118 -3.92 15.85 2.81
CA ASN A 118 -4.85 16.97 2.77
C ASN A 118 -4.19 18.34 3.03
N GLY A 119 -2.85 18.39 3.15
CA GLY A 119 -2.11 19.64 3.36
C GLY A 119 -2.35 20.29 4.73
N LYS A 120 -2.65 19.48 5.75
CA LYS A 120 -2.91 19.92 7.13
C LYS A 120 -1.76 19.62 8.10
N GLU A 121 -0.62 19.14 7.59
CA GLU A 121 0.61 18.80 8.34
C GLU A 121 1.86 19.31 7.62
#